data_AF-A0A934XVX7-F1
#
_entry.id   AF-A0A934XVX7-F1
#
_cell.length_a   1.000
_cell.length_b   1.000
_cell.length_c   1.000
_cell.angle_alpha   90.00
_cell.angle_beta   90.00
_cell.angle_gamma   90.00
#
_symmetry.space_group_name_H-M   'P 1'
#
loop_
_entity.id
_entity.type
_entity.pdbx_description
1 polymer ?
#
loop_
_entity_poly.entity_id
_entity_poly.type
_entity_poly.pdbx_seq_one_letter_code
_entity_poly.pdbx_strand_id
1 'polypeptide(L)'
;MADPVDQLFQEWQQLGGRVLLAEVHAAPLPRAPEQVIAESTAHCRASGRLTWVVLDWLIRHVEQLDEDRLLQETRKRGNLSVLGLLCDAANLRRPHSKFQRIMAACKPTDAVEPFFQRVAKSRTALALTQQNALEVFRRWNYLCSELRYL
;
A
#
# COMPACT_ATOMS: atom_id res chain seq x y z
N MET A 1 15.19 -17.03 -9.34
CA MET A 1 15.06 -16.20 -8.13
C MET A 1 13.59 -15.97 -7.91
N ALA A 2 13.08 -16.09 -6.68
CA ALA A 2 11.67 -15.84 -6.39
C ALA A 2 11.31 -14.37 -6.70
N ASP A 3 10.11 -14.12 -7.21
CA ASP A 3 9.61 -12.75 -7.41
C ASP A 3 9.50 -12.07 -6.02
N PRO A 4 10.10 -10.89 -5.82
CA PRO A 4 9.98 -10.14 -4.56
C PRO A 4 8.52 -9.95 -4.10
N VAL A 5 7.57 -9.81 -5.04
CA VAL A 5 6.14 -9.68 -4.72
C VAL A 5 5.55 -10.99 -4.22
N ASP A 6 5.97 -12.14 -4.75
CA ASP A 6 5.53 -13.45 -4.27
C ASP A 6 6.01 -13.71 -2.85
N GLN A 7 7.25 -13.33 -2.54
CA GLN A 7 7.78 -13.41 -1.18
C GLN A 7 6.97 -12.55 -0.21
N LEU A 8 6.63 -11.31 -0.58
CA LEU A 8 5.77 -10.45 0.24
C LEU A 8 4.39 -11.08 0.48
N PHE A 9 3.82 -11.78 -0.51
CA PHE A 9 2.55 -12.49 -0.32
C PHE A 9 2.64 -13.64 0.67
N GLN A 10 3.77 -14.38 0.71
CA GLN A 10 4.01 -15.40 1.74
C GLN A 10 4.07 -14.77 3.14
N GLU A 11 4.80 -13.65 3.29
CA GLU A 11 4.90 -12.94 4.57
C GLU A 11 3.55 -12.36 5.02
N TRP A 12 2.79 -11.79 4.09
CA TRP A 12 1.44 -11.29 4.38
C TRP A 12 0.50 -12.37 4.85
N GLN A 13 0.56 -13.58 4.27
CA GLN A 13 -0.23 -14.71 4.74
C GLN A 13 0.10 -15.03 6.21
N GLN A 14 1.39 -15.06 6.58
CA GLN A 14 1.83 -15.33 7.95
C GLN A 14 1.42 -14.23 8.94
N LEU A 15 1.34 -12.98 8.48
CA LEU A 15 0.83 -11.84 9.25
C LEU A 15 -0.71 -11.77 9.33
N GLY A 16 -1.43 -12.77 8.80
CA GLY A 16 -2.89 -12.82 8.80
C GLY A 16 -3.57 -12.03 7.67
N GLY A 17 -2.80 -11.57 6.68
CA GLY A 17 -3.30 -10.94 5.46
C GLY A 17 -4.10 -11.93 4.59
N ARG A 18 -5.15 -11.42 3.94
CA ARG A 18 -6.02 -12.22 3.07
C ARG A 18 -5.39 -12.42 1.70
N VAL A 19 -4.55 -13.44 1.58
CA VAL A 19 -3.74 -13.74 0.39
C VAL A 19 -4.07 -15.15 -0.12
N LEU A 20 -4.36 -15.30 -1.42
CA LEU A 20 -4.51 -16.60 -2.09
C LEU A 20 -3.17 -17.05 -2.72
N LEU A 21 -2.52 -18.03 -2.12
CA LEU A 21 -1.24 -18.56 -2.60
C LEU A 21 -1.46 -19.90 -3.31
N ALA A 22 -0.73 -20.13 -4.40
CA ALA A 22 -0.72 -21.43 -5.08
C ALA A 22 -0.01 -22.49 -4.23
N GLU A 23 1.11 -22.10 -3.60
CA GLU A 23 1.89 -22.93 -2.70
C GLU A 23 2.27 -22.11 -1.46
N VAL A 24 2.25 -22.73 -0.29
CA VAL A 24 2.66 -22.11 0.98
C VAL A 24 4.05 -22.62 1.31
N HIS A 25 5.00 -21.71 1.42
CA HIS A 25 6.38 -22.07 1.71
C HIS A 25 6.59 -22.05 3.23
N ALA A 26 7.33 -23.01 3.77
CA ALA A 26 7.83 -22.94 5.13
C ALA A 26 8.93 -21.87 5.21
N ALA A 27 8.52 -20.61 5.30
CA ALA A 27 9.46 -19.50 5.46
C ALA A 27 9.89 -19.38 6.94
N PRO A 28 11.09 -18.85 7.21
CA PRO A 28 11.47 -18.44 8.57
C PRO A 28 10.47 -17.42 9.12
N LEU A 29 10.46 -17.26 10.45
CA LEU A 29 9.56 -16.36 11.20
C LEU A 29 9.27 -15.06 10.42
N PRO A 30 7.99 -14.65 10.31
CA PRO A 30 7.64 -13.44 9.57
C PRO A 30 8.37 -12.24 10.17
N ARG A 31 8.85 -11.37 9.30
CA ARG A 31 9.40 -10.08 9.72
C ARG A 31 8.32 -9.27 10.43
N ALA A 32 8.75 -8.29 11.22
CA ALA A 32 7.80 -7.39 11.88
C ALA A 32 6.89 -6.71 10.83
N PRO A 33 5.59 -6.50 11.12
CA PRO A 33 4.65 -5.91 10.18
C PRO A 33 5.15 -4.61 9.54
N GLU A 34 5.86 -3.78 10.31
CA GLU A 34 6.42 -2.51 9.84
C GLU A 34 7.40 -2.69 8.67
N GLN A 35 8.21 -3.75 8.72
CA GLN A 35 9.17 -4.06 7.65
C GLN A 35 8.45 -4.55 6.39
N VAL A 36 7.43 -5.40 6.56
CA VAL A 36 6.65 -5.95 5.45
C VAL A 36 5.80 -4.87 4.78
N ILE A 37 5.17 -3.98 5.55
CA ILE A 37 4.43 -2.83 5.04
C ILE A 37 5.38 -1.90 4.28
N ALA A 38 6.52 -1.53 4.90
CA ALA A 38 7.49 -0.64 4.30
C ALA A 38 7.94 -1.17 2.92
N GLU A 39 8.37 -2.42 2.84
CA GLU A 39 8.78 -3.01 1.56
C GLU A 39 7.60 -3.11 0.58
N SER A 40 6.42 -3.50 1.05
CA SER A 40 5.23 -3.58 0.20
C SER A 40 4.89 -2.24 -0.46
N THR A 41 5.10 -1.11 0.24
CA THR A 41 4.84 0.23 -0.33
C THR A 41 5.70 0.54 -1.57
N ALA A 42 6.87 -0.08 -1.71
CA ALA A 42 7.71 0.04 -2.91
C ALA A 42 7.09 -0.70 -4.12
N HIS A 43 6.27 -1.73 -3.87
CA HIS A 43 5.72 -2.61 -4.91
C HIS A 43 4.21 -2.44 -5.17
N CYS A 44 3.47 -1.73 -4.30
CA CYS A 44 2.03 -1.53 -4.44
C CYS A 44 1.62 -0.97 -5.82
N ARG A 45 2.39 -0.02 -6.36
CA ARG A 45 2.13 0.57 -7.68
C ARG A 45 2.27 -0.41 -8.84
N ALA A 46 3.00 -1.51 -8.66
CA ALA A 46 3.13 -2.58 -9.63
C ALA A 46 2.08 -3.68 -9.42
N SER A 47 1.57 -3.85 -8.19
CA SER A 47 0.63 -4.91 -7.82
C SER A 47 -0.60 -4.36 -7.10
N GLY A 48 -1.72 -4.31 -7.83
CA GLY A 48 -3.03 -3.95 -7.27
C GLY A 48 -3.46 -4.89 -6.15
N ARG A 49 -3.16 -6.19 -6.30
CA ARG A 49 -3.45 -7.19 -5.27
C ARG A 49 -2.66 -6.93 -3.98
N LEU A 50 -1.36 -6.61 -4.08
CA LEU A 50 -0.56 -6.27 -2.91
C LEU A 50 -1.10 -5.01 -2.22
N THR A 51 -1.45 -3.99 -3.00
CA THR A 51 -2.07 -2.75 -2.49
C THR A 51 -3.30 -3.06 -1.63
N TRP A 52 -4.18 -3.94 -2.11
CA TRP A 52 -5.38 -4.36 -1.38
C TRP A 52 -5.08 -5.11 -0.10
N VAL A 53 -4.11 -6.02 -0.13
CA VAL A 53 -3.70 -6.80 1.05
C VAL A 53 -3.18 -5.87 2.14
N VAL A 54 -2.29 -4.93 1.80
CA VAL A 54 -1.75 -3.96 2.76
C VAL A 54 -2.86 -3.07 3.32
N LEU A 55 -3.74 -2.55 2.46
CA LEU A 55 -4.85 -1.69 2.88
C LEU A 55 -5.81 -2.41 3.85
N ASP A 56 -6.26 -3.62 3.50
CA ASP A 56 -7.15 -4.42 4.36
C ASP A 56 -6.49 -4.74 5.71
N TRP A 57 -5.20 -5.09 5.69
CA TRP A 57 -4.46 -5.37 6.92
C TRP A 57 -4.34 -4.12 7.81
N LEU A 58 -3.98 -2.97 7.24
CA LEU A 58 -3.89 -1.70 7.97
C LEU A 58 -5.22 -1.36 8.67
N ILE A 59 -6.34 -1.48 7.96
CA ILE A 59 -7.69 -1.20 8.51
C ILE A 59 -7.95 -2.07 9.76
N ARG A 60 -7.54 -3.34 9.75
CA ARG A 60 -7.80 -4.28 10.85
C ARG A 60 -6.81 -4.15 12.01
N HIS A 61 -5.54 -3.90 11.71
CA HIS A 61 -4.44 -4.13 12.65
C HIS A 61 -3.64 -2.88 13.03
N VAL A 62 -4.08 -1.67 12.66
CA VAL A 62 -3.36 -0.41 12.96
C VAL A 62 -2.97 -0.25 14.43
N GLU A 63 -3.76 -0.74 15.37
CA GLU A 63 -3.48 -0.68 16.81
C GLU A 63 -2.17 -1.38 17.18
N GLN A 64 -1.77 -2.42 16.43
CA GLN A 64 -0.58 -3.22 16.68
C GLN A 64 0.69 -2.61 16.10
N LEU A 65 0.57 -1.56 15.28
CA LEU A 65 1.72 -0.96 14.60
C LEU A 65 2.54 -0.04 15.51
N ASP A 66 3.85 -0.18 15.40
CA ASP A 66 4.83 0.81 15.86
C ASP A 66 5.01 1.87 14.77
N GLU A 67 4.55 3.10 15.06
CA GLU A 67 4.54 4.23 14.11
C GLU A 67 5.96 4.67 13.73
N ASP A 68 6.86 4.74 14.72
CA ASP A 68 8.22 5.23 14.52
C ASP A 68 9.03 4.22 13.71
N ARG A 69 8.89 2.93 14.04
CA ARG A 69 9.53 1.85 13.30
C ARG A 69 8.99 1.77 11.87
N LEU A 70 7.68 1.90 11.65
CA LEU A 70 7.08 1.91 10.32
C LEU A 70 7.62 3.05 9.45
N LEU A 71 7.69 4.27 10.01
CA LEU A 71 8.22 5.43 9.30
C LEU A 71 9.72 5.26 9.02
N GLN A 72 10.49 4.72 9.97
CA GLN A 72 11.91 4.47 9.77
C GLN A 72 12.15 3.43 8.66
N GLU A 73 11.44 2.30 8.68
CA GLU A 73 11.58 1.27 7.66
C GLU A 73 11.12 1.77 6.30
N THR A 74 10.01 2.50 6.22
CA THR A 74 9.51 3.06 4.96
C THR A 74 10.49 4.04 4.33
N ARG A 75 11.20 4.84 5.14
CA ARG A 75 12.28 5.72 4.63
C ARG A 75 13.46 4.94 4.05
N LYS A 76 13.76 3.75 4.59
CA LYS A 76 14.91 2.94 4.18
C LYS A 76 14.63 2.14 2.90
N ARG A 77 13.44 1.53 2.80
CA ARG A 77 13.15 0.52 1.78
C ARG A 77 11.79 0.66 1.09
N GLY A 78 11.00 1.67 1.47
CA GLY A 78 9.63 1.85 1.03
C GLY A 78 9.40 3.16 0.28
N ASN A 79 8.13 3.55 0.22
CA ASN A 79 7.69 4.80 -0.37
C ASN A 79 6.71 5.51 0.57
N LEU A 80 7.14 6.65 1.13
CA LEU A 80 6.33 7.43 2.08
C LEU A 80 5.05 7.99 1.47
N SER A 81 5.04 8.36 0.19
CA SER A 81 3.81 8.86 -0.45
C SER A 81 2.76 7.76 -0.60
N VAL A 82 3.20 6.53 -0.91
CA VAL A 82 2.33 5.35 -0.98
C VAL A 82 1.85 4.95 0.41
N LEU A 83 2.72 4.96 1.43
CA LEU A 83 2.31 4.71 2.81
C LEU A 83 1.23 5.71 3.25
N GLY A 84 1.48 6.99 3.02
CA GLY A 84 0.53 8.05 3.36
C GLY A 84 -0.82 7.87 2.68
N LEU A 85 -0.83 7.57 1.38
CA LEU A 85 -2.04 7.22 0.63
C LEU A 85 -2.80 6.03 1.23
N LEU A 86 -2.09 4.95 1.57
CA LEU A 86 -2.70 3.75 2.16
C LEU A 86 -3.29 4.06 3.54
N CYS A 87 -2.60 4.85 4.37
CA CYS A 87 -3.10 5.29 5.66
C CYS A 87 -4.32 6.22 5.50
N ASP A 88 -4.33 7.13 4.52
CA ASP A 88 -5.47 8.01 4.24
C ASP A 88 -6.69 7.19 3.81
N ALA A 89 -6.51 6.26 2.87
CA ALA A 89 -7.56 5.35 2.43
C ALA A 89 -8.08 4.46 3.58
N ALA A 90 -7.19 3.94 4.43
CA ALA A 90 -7.58 3.17 5.61
C ALA A 90 -8.35 4.02 6.62
N ASN A 91 -7.91 5.26 6.85
CA ASN A 91 -8.52 6.19 7.80
C ASN A 91 -9.92 6.64 7.36
N LEU A 92 -10.19 6.74 6.05
CA LEU A 92 -11.54 6.96 5.53
C LEU A 92 -12.51 5.82 5.89
N ARG A 93 -12.00 4.58 6.01
CA ARG A 93 -12.81 3.40 6.36
C ARG A 93 -12.94 3.20 7.87
N ARG A 94 -11.82 3.34 8.58
CA ARG A 94 -11.73 3.19 10.02
C ARG A 94 -10.88 4.35 10.56
N PRO A 95 -11.51 5.46 10.97
CA PRO A 95 -10.79 6.59 11.53
C PRO A 95 -9.94 6.17 12.73
N HIS A 96 -8.66 6.52 12.72
CA HIS A 96 -7.74 6.20 13.81
C HIS A 96 -6.60 7.21 13.93
N SER A 97 -6.28 7.65 15.15
CA SER A 97 -5.26 8.68 15.39
C SER A 97 -3.85 8.27 14.95
N LYS A 98 -3.51 6.97 14.99
CA LYS A 98 -2.26 6.44 14.42
C LYS A 98 -2.13 6.74 12.93
N PHE A 99 -3.20 6.61 12.14
CA PHE A 99 -3.12 6.94 10.72
C PHE A 99 -2.83 8.43 10.52
N GLN A 100 -3.48 9.31 11.30
CA GLN A 100 -3.23 10.75 11.23
C GLN A 100 -1.77 11.09 11.57
N ARG A 101 -1.20 10.48 12.60
CA ARG A 101 0.19 10.67 13.01
C ARG A 101 1.18 10.14 11.97
N ILE A 102 0.93 8.96 11.39
CA ILE A 102 1.75 8.43 10.29
C ILE A 102 1.66 9.36 9.06
N MET A 103 0.46 9.76 8.65
CA MET A 103 0.24 10.64 7.51
C MET A 103 0.95 12.00 7.65
N ALA A 104 1.00 12.56 8.86
CA ALA A 104 1.70 13.82 9.13
C ALA A 104 3.21 13.75 8.83
N ALA A 105 3.81 12.55 8.86
CA ALA A 105 5.21 12.31 8.52
C ALA A 105 5.42 11.91 7.04
N CYS A 106 4.35 11.71 6.28
CA CYS A 106 4.38 11.38 4.86
C CYS A 106 4.18 12.65 4.01
N LYS A 107 4.54 12.57 2.73
CA LYS A 107 4.34 13.65 1.75
C LYS A 107 3.80 13.09 0.43
N PRO A 108 2.88 13.80 -0.25
CA PRO A 108 2.51 13.50 -1.63
C PRO A 108 3.73 13.47 -2.57
N THR A 109 3.58 12.84 -3.73
CA THR A 109 4.59 12.95 -4.80
C THR A 109 4.63 14.36 -5.38
N ASP A 110 5.74 14.77 -5.98
CA ASP A 110 5.88 16.12 -6.56
C ASP A 110 5.03 16.32 -7.82
N ALA A 111 4.77 15.24 -8.56
CA ALA A 111 4.01 15.26 -9.80
C ALA A 111 2.77 14.36 -9.72
N VAL A 112 1.70 14.80 -10.39
CA VAL A 112 0.49 14.00 -10.55
C VAL A 112 0.76 12.87 -11.54
N GLU A 113 0.61 11.63 -11.09
CA GLU A 113 0.89 10.45 -11.91
C GLU A 113 -0.12 9.31 -11.70
N PRO A 114 -0.27 8.38 -12.66
CA PRO A 114 -1.06 7.17 -12.44
C PRO A 114 -0.48 6.36 -11.28
N PHE A 115 -1.35 5.94 -10.36
CA PHE A 115 -0.93 5.12 -9.23
C PHE A 115 -0.36 3.78 -9.74
N PHE A 116 -1.18 3.04 -10.51
CA PHE A 116 -0.76 1.78 -11.09
C PHE A 116 0.05 2.00 -12.37
N GLN A 117 1.29 1.52 -12.38
CA GLN A 117 2.22 1.72 -13.49
C GLN A 117 1.70 1.14 -14.81
N ARG A 118 0.89 0.07 -14.74
CA ARG A 118 0.24 -0.53 -15.93
C ARG A 118 -0.73 0.43 -16.64
N VAL A 119 -1.37 1.34 -15.90
CA VAL A 119 -2.34 2.31 -16.46
C VAL A 119 -1.63 3.32 -17.35
N ALA A 120 -0.41 3.73 -16.99
CA ALA A 120 0.39 4.65 -17.80
C ALA A 120 0.71 4.11 -19.20
N LYS A 121 0.66 2.78 -19.40
CA LYS A 121 0.93 2.13 -20.69
C LYS A 121 -0.27 2.14 -21.65
N SER A 122 -1.48 2.51 -21.18
CA SER A 122 -2.70 2.52 -21.99
C SER A 122 -3.33 3.91 -22.01
N ARG A 123 -3.39 4.53 -23.18
CA ARG A 123 -3.99 5.87 -23.36
C ARG A 123 -5.45 5.91 -22.91
N THR A 124 -6.23 4.88 -23.26
CA THR A 124 -7.63 4.76 -22.88
C THR A 124 -7.79 4.61 -21.37
N ALA A 125 -7.01 3.73 -20.75
CA ALA A 125 -7.06 3.54 -19.30
C ALA A 125 -6.65 4.81 -18.54
N LEU A 126 -5.63 5.53 -19.05
CA LEU A 126 -5.18 6.80 -18.48
C LEU A 126 -6.27 7.87 -18.56
N ALA A 127 -6.89 8.06 -19.72
CA ALA A 127 -7.97 9.03 -19.90
C ALA A 127 -9.15 8.75 -18.96
N LEU A 128 -9.57 7.49 -18.86
CA LEU A 128 -10.63 7.06 -17.92
C LEU A 128 -10.23 7.32 -16.47
N THR A 129 -8.98 7.05 -16.11
CA THR A 129 -8.45 7.24 -14.74
C THR A 129 -8.36 8.71 -14.38
N GLN A 130 -7.99 9.60 -15.30
CA GLN A 130 -7.97 11.06 -15.08
C GLN A 130 -9.36 11.61 -14.75
N GLN A 131 -10.37 11.21 -15.54
CA GLN A 131 -11.75 11.66 -15.36
C GLN A 131 -12.36 11.15 -14.04
N ASN A 132 -12.02 9.92 -13.65
CA ASN A 132 -12.66 9.21 -12.53
C ASN A 132 -11.76 9.02 -11.31
N ALA A 133 -10.66 9.78 -11.19
CA ALA A 133 -9.73 9.62 -10.09
C ALA A 133 -10.41 9.88 -8.73
N LEU A 134 -10.26 8.93 -7.82
CA LEU A 134 -10.78 9.01 -6.46
C LEU A 134 -10.09 10.16 -5.70
N GLU A 135 -10.85 10.88 -4.87
CA GLU A 135 -10.34 12.06 -4.16
C GLU A 135 -9.15 11.73 -3.26
N VAL A 136 -9.19 10.60 -2.55
CA VAL A 136 -8.08 10.13 -1.71
C VAL A 136 -6.80 9.98 -2.51
N PHE A 137 -6.85 9.49 -3.74
CA PHE A 137 -5.67 9.38 -4.60
C PHE A 137 -5.16 10.76 -5.03
N ARG A 138 -6.08 11.68 -5.36
CA ARG A 138 -5.72 13.05 -5.77
C ARG A 138 -4.99 13.81 -4.67
N ARG A 139 -5.36 13.64 -3.39
CA ARG A 139 -4.66 14.27 -2.24
C ARG A 139 -3.18 13.90 -2.16
N TRP A 140 -2.82 12.73 -2.70
CA TRP A 140 -1.45 12.21 -2.73
C TRP A 140 -0.78 12.33 -4.10
N ASN A 141 -1.33 13.16 -5.00
CA ASN A 141 -0.87 13.34 -6.38
C ASN A 141 -0.86 12.05 -7.21
N TYR A 142 -1.79 11.16 -6.90
CA TYR A 142 -2.02 9.95 -7.69
C TYR A 142 -3.36 9.99 -8.45
N LEU A 143 -3.38 9.31 -9.59
CA LEU A 143 -4.59 9.04 -10.35
C LEU A 143 -4.93 7.55 -10.27
N CYS A 144 -6.07 7.22 -9.69
CA CYS A 144 -6.60 5.86 -9.64
C CYS A 144 -8.14 5.90 -9.58
N SER A 145 -8.79 5.08 -10.41
CA SER A 145 -10.25 4.90 -10.44
C SER A 145 -10.69 3.50 -9.98
N GLU A 146 -9.75 2.56 -9.83
CA GLU A 146 -10.03 1.12 -9.69
C GLU A 146 -10.13 0.63 -8.24
N LEU A 147 -9.92 1.50 -7.26
CA LEU A 147 -10.14 1.18 -5.84
C LEU A 147 -11.60 1.39 -5.40
N ARG A 148 -12.57 1.19 -6.31
CA ARG A 148 -14.02 1.26 -6.05
C ARG A 148 -14.57 0.00 -5.37
N TYR A 149 -13.86 -0.47 -4.35
CA TYR A 149 -14.46 -1.14 -3.19
C TYR A 149 -14.09 -0.36 -1.91
N LEU A 150 -13.81 0.95 -2.06
CA LEU A 150 -14.01 2.01 -1.05
C LEU A 150 -15.49 2.49 -1.08
#